data_AF-A0A7I0J705-F1
#
_entry.id   AF-A0A7I0J705-F1
#
_cell.length_a   1.000
_cell.length_b   1.000
_cell.length_c   1.000
_cell.angle_alpha   90.00
_cell.angle_beta   90.00
_cell.angle_gamma   90.00
#
_symmetry.space_group_name_H-M   'P 1'
#
loop_
_entity.id
_entity.type
_entity.pdbx_description
1 polymer ?
#
loop_
_entity_poly.entity_id
_entity_poly.type
_entity_poly.pdbx_seq_one_letter_code
_entity_poly.pdbx_strand_id
1 'polypeptide(L)'
;KLAAWPVTLQLFANEYNLPFIDPSIAAPLATTAELTCSVLVFFGLFSRLAALMLLGVVSVIQFFVYPENWAEHLLWASLLLLVLTRGAGAFSLDQIAERILS
;
A
#
# COMPACT_ATOMS: atom_id res chain seq x y z
N LYS A 1 -0.80 -4.60 13.26
CA LYS A 1 -2.21 -4.24 12.97
C LYS A 1 -3.20 -5.29 13.47
N LEU A 2 -3.07 -6.57 13.09
CA LEU A 2 -4.04 -7.62 13.46
C LEU A 2 -4.15 -7.94 14.97
N ALA A 3 -3.03 -7.94 15.70
CA ALA A 3 -3.02 -8.22 17.15
C ALA A 3 -3.63 -7.10 18.02
N ALA A 4 -3.80 -5.89 17.47
CA ALA A 4 -4.31 -4.72 18.17
C ALA A 4 -5.46 -4.07 17.36
N TRP A 5 -6.45 -4.89 17.01
CA TRP A 5 -7.59 -4.46 16.20
C TRP A 5 -8.40 -3.32 16.84
N PRO A 6 -8.71 -3.32 18.15
CA PRO A 6 -9.44 -2.21 18.78
C PRO A 6 -8.69 -0.89 18.68
N VAL A 7 -7.36 -0.91 18.81
CA VAL A 7 -6.51 0.28 18.65
C VAL A 7 -6.52 0.76 17.21
N THR A 8 -6.47 -0.15 16.24
CA THR A 8 -6.54 0.20 14.81
C THR A 8 -7.86 0.90 14.48
N LEU A 9 -8.99 0.38 14.98
CA LEU A 9 -10.30 1.04 14.82
C LEU A 9 -10.35 2.42 15.48
N GLN A 10 -9.77 2.57 16.67
CA GLN A 10 -9.70 3.88 17.34
C GLN A 10 -8.87 4.90 16.56
N LEU A 11 -7.75 4.49 15.96
CA LEU A 11 -6.95 5.36 15.10
C LEU A 11 -7.76 5.81 13.89
N PHE A 12 -8.48 4.90 13.22
CA PHE A 12 -9.33 5.27 12.09
C PHE A 12 -10.51 6.17 12.47
N ALA A 13 -11.06 6.00 13.67
CA ALA A 13 -12.20 6.78 14.16
C ALA A 13 -11.81 8.19 14.66
N ASN A 14 -10.69 8.30 15.38
CA ASN A 14 -10.35 9.52 16.10
C ASN A 14 -9.19 10.29 15.47
N GLU A 15 -8.18 9.60 14.96
CA GLU A 15 -6.94 10.22 14.47
C GLU A 15 -6.99 10.45 12.95
N TYR A 16 -7.27 9.39 12.19
CA TYR A 16 -7.28 9.46 10.72
C TYR A 16 -8.56 10.07 10.16
N ASN A 17 -9.69 9.84 10.84
CA ASN A 17 -11.00 10.45 10.61
C ASN A 17 -11.30 10.77 9.13
N LEU A 18 -11.33 9.73 8.28
CA LEU A 18 -11.51 9.88 6.85
C LEU A 18 -12.89 10.47 6.51
N PRO A 19 -12.98 11.50 5.66
CA PRO A 19 -14.23 12.26 5.46
C PRO A 19 -15.35 11.49 4.76
N PHE A 20 -15.03 10.43 4.00
CA PHE A 20 -15.98 9.76 3.11
C PHE A 20 -16.21 8.27 3.42
N ILE A 21 -15.48 7.69 4.37
CA ILE A 21 -15.51 6.24 4.62
C ILE A 21 -15.59 6.00 6.12
N ASP A 22 -16.56 5.17 6.53
CA ASP A 22 -16.71 4.77 7.92
C ASP A 22 -15.47 4.01 8.43
N PRO A 23 -14.98 4.26 9.65
CA PRO A 23 -13.83 3.58 10.24
C PRO A 23 -13.92 2.05 10.21
N SER A 24 -15.13 1.48 10.36
CA SER A 24 -15.36 0.03 10.31
C SER A 24 -15.08 -0.59 8.95
N ILE A 25 -15.12 0.20 7.87
CA ILE A 25 -14.80 -0.21 6.50
C ILE A 25 -13.38 0.23 6.14
N ALA A 26 -12.98 1.45 6.50
CA ALA A 26 -11.68 1.99 6.18
C ALA A 26 -10.52 1.20 6.82
N ALA A 27 -10.65 0.85 8.10
CA ALA A 27 -9.62 0.11 8.82
C ALA A 27 -9.31 -1.25 8.20
N PRO A 28 -10.29 -2.13 7.90
CA PRO A 28 -10.00 -3.42 7.27
C PRO A 28 -9.53 -3.26 5.83
N LEU A 29 -10.11 -2.32 5.06
CA LEU A 29 -9.69 -2.08 3.68
C LEU A 29 -8.22 -1.65 3.60
N ALA A 30 -7.83 -0.64 4.38
CA ALA A 30 -6.46 -0.16 4.42
C ALA A 30 -5.49 -1.23 4.96
N THR A 31 -5.87 -1.93 6.03
CA THR A 31 -5.03 -3.00 6.60
C THR A 31 -4.80 -4.15 5.61
N THR A 32 -5.85 -4.60 4.92
CA THR A 32 -5.74 -5.64 3.89
C THR A 32 -4.91 -5.15 2.71
N ALA A 33 -5.15 -3.93 2.22
CA ALA A 33 -4.39 -3.37 1.11
C ALA A 33 -2.89 -3.28 1.44
N GLU A 34 -2.53 -2.73 2.59
CA GLU A 34 -1.13 -2.61 3.02
C GLU A 34 -0.45 -3.98 3.16
N LEU A 35 -1.08 -4.93 3.86
CA LEU A 35 -0.46 -6.23 4.12
C LEU A 35 -0.34 -7.06 2.85
N THR A 36 -1.42 -7.17 2.07
CA THR A 36 -1.42 -7.96 0.83
C THR A 36 -0.48 -7.35 -0.19
N CYS A 37 -0.55 -6.03 -0.44
CA CYS A 37 0.31 -5.41 -1.44
C CYS A 37 1.78 -5.40 -1.04
N SER A 38 2.11 -5.25 0.25
CA SER A 38 3.51 -5.35 0.71
C SER A 38 4.08 -6.74 0.45
N VAL A 39 3.31 -7.79 0.69
CA VAL A 39 3.71 -9.18 0.39
C VAL A 39 3.87 -9.39 -1.12
N LEU A 40 2.92 -8.90 -1.92
CA LEU A 40 2.97 -8.99 -3.39
C LEU A 40 4.19 -8.27 -3.96
N VAL A 41 4.49 -7.05 -3.50
CA VAL A 41 5.69 -6.30 -3.89
C VAL A 41 6.95 -7.03 -3.46
N PHE A 42 6.99 -7.58 -2.24
CA PHE A 42 8.16 -8.30 -1.71
C PHE A 42 8.51 -9.54 -2.54
N PHE A 43 7.51 -10.35 -2.89
CA PHE A 43 7.71 -11.53 -3.75
C PHE A 43 7.76 -11.18 -5.25
N GLY A 44 7.52 -9.92 -5.59
CA GLY A 44 7.49 -9.44 -6.97
C GLY A 44 6.39 -10.07 -7.81
N LEU A 45 5.25 -10.42 -7.19
CA LEU A 45 4.07 -10.99 -7.83
C LEU A 45 3.04 -9.88 -8.10
N PHE A 46 2.59 -9.71 -9.34
CA PHE A 46 1.73 -8.59 -9.77
C PHE A 46 2.24 -7.22 -9.26
N SER A 47 3.56 -7.07 -9.24
CA SER A 47 4.26 -5.98 -8.54
C SER A 47 3.80 -4.58 -8.94
N ARG A 48 3.46 -4.38 -10.21
CA ARG A 48 2.92 -3.11 -10.72
C ARG A 48 1.54 -2.80 -10.15
N LEU A 49 0.64 -3.78 -10.09
CA LEU A 49 -0.70 -3.60 -9.54
C LEU A 49 -0.63 -3.34 -8.03
N ALA A 50 0.22 -4.08 -7.32
CA ALA A 50 0.44 -3.88 -5.89
C ALA A 50 1.05 -2.50 -5.59
N ALA A 51 2.03 -2.04 -6.40
CA ALA A 51 2.60 -0.71 -6.29
C ALA A 51 1.56 0.40 -6.56
N LEU A 52 0.70 0.21 -7.56
CA LEU A 52 -0.38 1.15 -7.85
C LEU A 52 -1.38 1.26 -6.70
N MET A 53 -1.77 0.12 -6.12
CA MET A 53 -2.65 0.08 -4.95
C MET A 53 -2.02 0.81 -3.75
N LEU A 54 -0.73 0.58 -3.48
CA LEU A 54 -0.01 1.26 -2.40
C LEU A 54 0.15 2.77 -2.66
N LEU A 55 0.34 3.20 -3.91
CA LEU A 55 0.32 4.62 -4.27
C LEU A 55 -1.04 5.26 -3.98
N GLY A 56 -2.13 4.52 -4.21
CA GLY A 56 -3.47 4.95 -3.79
C GLY A 56 -3.57 5.16 -2.29
N VAL A 57 -3.07 4.21 -1.48
CA VAL A 57 -3.03 4.33 -0.01
C VAL A 57 -2.19 5.53 0.43
N VAL A 58 -0.97 5.70 -0.11
CA VAL A 58 -0.10 6.85 0.20
C VAL A 58 -0.78 8.17 -0.15
N SER A 59 -1.50 8.22 -1.28
CA SER A 59 -2.25 9.41 -1.69
C SER A 59 -3.37 9.74 -0.69
N VAL A 60 -4.13 8.74 -0.23
CA VAL A 60 -5.17 8.93 0.79
C VAL A 60 -4.55 9.46 2.10
N ILE A 61 -3.41 8.90 2.54
CA ILE A 61 -2.73 9.35 3.75
C ILE A 61 -2.25 10.80 3.58
N GLN A 62 -1.61 11.13 2.45
CA GLN A 62 -1.10 12.47 2.18
C GLN A 62 -2.21 13.53 2.10
N PHE A 63 -3.38 13.23 1.56
CA PHE A 63 -4.44 14.23 1.43
C PHE A 63 -5.37 14.32 2.63
N PHE A 64 -5.61 13.21 3.34
CA PHE A 64 -6.67 13.15 4.36
C PHE A 64 -6.18 12.90 5.77
N VAL A 65 -4.97 12.36 5.96
CA VAL A 65 -4.50 11.92 7.29
C VAL A 65 -3.34 12.79 7.78
N TYR A 66 -2.24 12.87 7.02
CA TYR A 66 -1.03 13.59 7.41
C TYR A 66 -0.54 14.52 6.29
N PRO A 67 -1.25 15.64 6.01
CA PRO A 67 -0.94 16.53 4.90
C PRO A 67 0.40 17.26 5.01
N GLU A 68 0.93 17.42 6.21
CA GLU A 68 2.21 18.09 6.43
C GLU A 68 3.43 17.17 6.24
N ASN A 69 3.23 15.84 6.16
CA ASN A 69 4.32 14.86 6.16
C ASN A 69 4.87 14.51 4.76
N TRP A 70 5.15 15.55 3.96
CA TRP A 70 5.53 15.41 2.56
C TRP A 70 6.81 14.61 2.34
N ALA A 71 7.83 14.78 3.19
CA ALA A 71 9.13 14.14 3.00
C ALA A 71 9.02 12.61 2.99
N GLU A 72 8.25 12.06 3.93
CA GLU A 72 8.05 10.62 4.06
C GLU A 72 7.15 10.07 2.94
N HIS A 73 6.04 10.74 2.63
CA HIS A 73 5.14 10.30 1.58
C HIS A 73 5.76 10.37 0.18
N LEU A 74 6.55 11.40 -0.13
CA LEU A 74 7.28 11.50 -1.39
C LEU A 74 8.35 10.41 -1.50
N LEU A 75 9.04 10.09 -0.40
CA LEU A 75 9.99 8.99 -0.38
C LEU A 75 9.30 7.67 -0.73
N TRP A 76 8.21 7.33 -0.04
CA TRP A 76 7.45 6.11 -0.32
C TRP A 76 6.89 6.10 -1.75
N ALA A 77 6.28 7.20 -2.19
CA ALA A 77 5.73 7.32 -3.54
C ALA A 77 6.82 7.15 -4.60
N SER A 78 8.01 7.71 -4.41
CA SER A 78 9.13 7.57 -5.36
C SER A 78 9.59 6.12 -5.50
N LEU A 79 9.67 5.38 -4.40
CA LEU A 79 10.02 3.96 -4.40
C LEU A 79 8.94 3.12 -5.07
N LEU A 80 7.67 3.40 -4.79
CA LEU A 80 6.56 2.70 -5.43
C LEU A 80 6.45 3.01 -6.92
N LEU A 81 6.72 4.26 -7.34
CA LEU A 81 6.79 4.65 -8.75
C LEU A 81 7.94 3.96 -9.48
N LEU A 82 9.08 3.75 -8.81
CA LEU A 82 10.17 2.94 -9.35
C LEU A 82 9.70 1.51 -9.62
N VAL A 83 9.02 0.88 -8.66
CA VAL A 83 8.45 -0.48 -8.83
C VAL A 83 7.38 -0.49 -9.93
N LEU A 84 6.52 0.54 -9.99
CA LEU A 84 5.48 0.65 -11.00
C LEU A 84 6.06 0.76 -12.43
N THR A 85 7.09 1.59 -12.61
CA THR A 85 7.70 1.85 -13.92
C THR A 85 8.65 0.76 -14.36
N ARG A 86 9.51 0.26 -13.45
CA ARG A 86 10.53 -0.77 -13.76
C ARG A 86 10.06 -2.21 -13.56
N GLY A 87 8.96 -2.43 -12.84
CA GLY A 87 8.52 -3.77 -12.41
C GLY A 87 9.38 -4.32 -11.26
N ALA A 88 9.08 -5.52 -10.78
CA ALA A 88 9.80 -6.16 -9.67
C ALA A 88 11.22 -6.69 -9.98
N GLY A 89 11.81 -6.29 -11.11
CA GLY A 89 13.18 -6.64 -11.48
C GLY A 89 13.39 -8.10 -11.94
N ALA A 90 14.62 -8.43 -12.33
CA ALA A 90 14.98 -9.68 -13.02
C ALA A 90 14.81 -10.97 -12.16
N PHE A 91 14.63 -10.83 -10.84
CA PHE A 91 14.43 -11.94 -9.90
C PHE A 91 12.98 -12.05 -9.42
N SER A 92 12.05 -11.31 -10.00
CA SER A 92 10.64 -11.41 -9.58
C SER A 92 10.05 -12.76 -9.98
N LEU A 93 9.12 -13.26 -9.16
CA LEU A 93 8.36 -14.46 -9.51
C LEU A 93 7.55 -14.27 -10.79
N ASP A 94 7.10 -13.04 -11.11
CA ASP A 94 6.46 -12.73 -12.39
C ASP A 94 7.42 -13.02 -13.56
N GLN A 95 8.67 -12.56 -13.49
CA GLN A 95 9.65 -12.76 -14.57
C GLN A 95 10.11 -14.22 -14.68
N ILE A 96 10.26 -14.91 -13.54
CA ILE A 96 10.59 -16.34 -13.50
C ILE A 96 9.44 -17.15 -14.12
N ALA A 97 8.19 -16.84 -13.78
CA ALA A 97 7.03 -17.49 -14.37
C ALA A 97 6.93 -17.24 -15.88
N GLU A 98 7.11 -16.00 -16.33
CA GLU A 98 7.11 -15.64 -17.76
C GLU A 98 8.22 -16.39 -18.53
N ARG A 99 9.39 -16.54 -17.92
CA ARG A 99 10.56 -17.21 -18.54
C ARG A 99 10.49 -18.74 -18.50
N ILE A 100 9.71 -19.32 -17.58
CA ILE A 100 9.44 -20.77 -17.52
C ILE A 100 8.31 -21.17 -18.48
N LEU A 101 7.35 -20.28 -18.72
CA LEU A 101 6.19 -20.53 -19.58
C LEU A 101 6.40 -20.16 -21.06
N SER A 102 7.53 -19.56 -21.43
CA SER A 102 7.94 -19.30 -22.83
C SER A 102 8.88 -20.37 -23.37
#